data_AF-A0A453MR40-F1
#
_entry.id   AF-A0A453MR40-F1
#
_cell.length_a   1.000
_cell.length_b   1.000
_cell.length_c   1.000
_cell.angle_alpha   90.00
_cell.angle_beta   90.00
_cell.angle_gamma   90.00
#
_symmetry.space_group_name_H-M   'P 1'
#
loop_
_entity.id
_entity.type
_entity.pdbx_description
1 polymer ?
#
loop_
_entity_poly.entity_id
_entity_poly.type
_entity_poly.pdbx_seq_one_letter_code
_entity_poly.pdbx_strand_id
1 'polypeptide(L)'
;ALFGSSGKLLRVLDRSPYILSSNLERVVKPNAAFLRECRIGACDIAKLCVAQPRMLTSNVERVRAMAARAEGLGVPRGSRMFWRMLNALAFLREKDITAKVEYLKDTFRWSDAEVGIALCKAPMVLALSKDLLQRKSEFLISESCCQRRYSWRSSYAPTRKLHHNSLKTMQQRAKGKCRLDSDLHEARPV
;
A
#
# COMPACT_ATOMS: atom_id res chain seq x y z
N ALA A 1 25.00 8.12 1.35
CA ALA A 1 24.13 9.32 1.30
C ALA A 1 22.65 8.89 1.16
N LEU A 2 21.71 9.51 1.91
CA LEU A 2 20.30 9.09 1.99
C LEU A 2 19.53 9.25 0.66
N PHE A 3 19.81 10.31 -0.10
CA PHE A 3 19.06 10.63 -1.32
C PHE A 3 19.71 10.09 -2.61
N GLY A 4 20.96 9.62 -2.54
CA GLY A 4 21.70 9.02 -3.66
C GLY A 4 21.97 9.92 -4.87
N SER A 5 21.26 11.05 -5.04
CA SER A 5 21.40 12.02 -6.14
C SER A 5 20.85 13.39 -5.74
N SER A 6 21.47 14.47 -6.22
CA SER A 6 21.04 15.86 -6.06
C SER A 6 19.63 16.11 -6.62
N GLY A 7 19.25 15.48 -7.73
CA GLY A 7 17.91 15.63 -8.31
C GLY A 7 16.79 15.09 -7.42
N LYS A 8 17.06 14.03 -6.63
CA LYS A 8 16.09 13.51 -5.63
C LYS A 8 15.99 14.45 -4.43
N LEU A 9 17.09 15.07 -4.03
CA LEU A 9 17.10 16.07 -2.97
C LEU A 9 16.28 17.32 -3.38
N LEU A 10 16.46 17.84 -4.59
CA LEU A 10 15.69 19.00 -5.08
C LEU A 10 14.17 18.72 -5.07
N ARG A 11 13.73 17.56 -5.56
CA ARG A 11 12.31 17.17 -5.52
C ARG A 11 11.74 17.10 -4.10
N VAL A 12 12.56 16.70 -3.14
CA VAL A 12 12.18 16.63 -1.73
C VAL A 12 12.06 18.04 -1.14
N LEU A 13 12.98 18.93 -1.48
CA LEU A 13 12.97 20.33 -1.07
C LEU A 13 11.78 21.09 -1.66
N ASP A 14 11.46 20.92 -2.94
CA ASP A 14 10.29 21.52 -3.59
C ASP A 14 8.98 21.11 -2.91
N ARG A 15 8.88 19.84 -2.50
CA ARG A 15 7.68 19.32 -1.82
C ARG A 15 7.62 19.62 -0.33
N SER A 16 8.76 19.89 0.30
CA SER A 16 8.84 20.11 1.73
C SER A 16 10.05 20.98 2.08
N PRO A 17 9.94 22.31 1.92
CA PRO A 17 11.02 23.23 2.26
C PRO A 17 11.39 23.15 3.75
N TYR A 18 10.44 22.73 4.60
CA TYR A 18 10.64 22.50 6.03
C TYR A 18 11.70 21.43 6.37
N ILE A 19 12.15 20.63 5.41
CA ILE A 19 13.30 19.73 5.63
C ILE A 19 14.56 20.52 5.99
N LEU A 20 14.74 21.72 5.41
CA LEU A 20 15.91 22.57 5.69
C LEU A 20 15.87 23.16 7.10
N SER A 21 14.68 23.39 7.65
CA SER A 21 14.50 23.87 9.02
C SER A 21 14.34 22.74 10.05
N SER A 22 14.28 21.48 9.61
CA SER A 22 14.12 20.33 10.49
C SER A 22 15.47 19.91 11.08
N ASN A 23 15.48 19.58 12.38
CA ASN A 23 16.69 19.14 13.04
C ASN A 23 17.13 17.74 12.53
N LEU A 24 18.24 17.71 11.79
CA LEU A 24 18.78 16.49 11.19
C LEU A 24 19.10 15.41 12.23
N GLU A 25 19.74 15.78 13.33
CA GLU A 25 20.20 14.86 14.38
C GLU A 25 19.04 14.33 15.22
N ARG A 26 18.07 15.19 15.56
CA ARG A 26 16.98 14.85 16.49
C ARG A 26 15.74 14.27 15.81
N VAL A 27 15.54 14.51 14.51
CA VAL A 27 14.30 14.12 13.81
C VAL A 27 14.61 13.22 12.61
N VAL A 28 15.45 13.68 11.70
CA VAL A 28 15.67 12.97 10.42
C VAL A 28 16.45 11.67 10.63
N LYS A 29 17.54 11.68 11.41
CA LYS A 29 18.34 10.48 11.71
C LYS A 29 17.53 9.41 12.46
N PRO A 30 16.81 9.73 13.56
CA PRO A 30 15.96 8.74 14.24
C PRO A 30 14.87 8.15 13.36
N ASN A 31 14.20 8.97 12.54
CA ASN A 31 13.20 8.48 11.59
C ASN A 31 13.82 7.55 10.54
N ALA A 32 14.97 7.92 9.97
CA ALA A 32 15.67 7.07 9.01
C ALA A 32 16.18 5.75 9.63
N ALA A 33 16.63 5.79 10.89
CA ALA A 33 17.03 4.61 11.65
C ALA A 33 15.83 3.69 11.89
N PHE A 34 14.70 4.23 12.36
CA PHE A 34 13.48 3.46 12.58
C PHE A 34 12.96 2.80 11.28
N LEU A 35 12.98 3.51 10.15
CA LEU A 35 12.58 2.92 8.87
C LEU A 35 13.49 1.74 8.46
N ARG A 36 14.78 1.77 8.84
CA ARG A 36 15.69 0.63 8.65
C ARG A 36 15.39 -0.51 9.62
N GLU A 37 15.02 -0.22 10.86
CA GLU A 37 14.56 -1.22 11.84
C GLU A 37 13.28 -1.94 11.35
N CYS A 38 12.41 -1.23 10.64
CA CYS A 38 11.28 -1.83 9.92
C CYS A 38 11.68 -2.69 8.69
N ARG A 39 12.98 -2.94 8.50
CA ARG A 39 13.58 -3.71 7.40
C ARG A 39 13.24 -3.14 6.01
N ILE A 40 13.06 -1.83 5.91
CA ILE A 40 12.87 -1.16 4.61
C ILE A 40 14.23 -0.94 3.98
N GLY A 41 14.42 -1.45 2.75
CA GLY A 41 15.66 -1.27 2.01
C GLY A 41 15.95 0.21 1.69
N ALA A 42 17.22 0.60 1.65
CA ALA A 42 17.63 1.99 1.44
C ALA A 42 17.03 2.63 0.17
N CYS A 43 16.88 1.85 -0.91
CA CYS A 43 16.25 2.31 -2.15
C CYS A 43 14.76 2.66 -1.94
N ASP A 44 14.03 1.85 -1.17
CA ASP A 44 12.61 2.08 -0.89
C ASP A 44 12.41 3.18 0.15
N ILE A 45 13.33 3.34 1.11
CA ILE A 45 13.39 4.52 1.98
C ILE A 45 13.54 5.78 1.13
N ALA A 46 14.47 5.80 0.16
CA ALA A 46 14.65 6.96 -0.71
C ALA A 46 13.39 7.28 -1.52
N LYS A 47 12.70 6.26 -2.07
CA LYS A 47 11.40 6.44 -2.75
C LYS A 47 10.34 7.01 -1.81
N LEU A 48 10.24 6.47 -0.59
CA LEU A 48 9.30 6.95 0.43
C LEU A 48 9.59 8.41 0.80
N CYS A 49 10.86 8.80 0.91
CA CYS A 49 11.23 10.18 1.24
C CYS A 49 10.91 11.17 0.09
N VAL A 50 11.06 10.74 -1.16
CA VAL A 50 10.67 11.56 -2.33
C VAL A 50 9.14 11.66 -2.44
N ALA A 51 8.43 10.55 -2.22
CA ALA A 51 6.97 10.53 -2.26
C ALA A 51 6.38 11.36 -1.11
N GLN A 52 6.93 11.18 0.09
CA GLN A 52 6.46 11.74 1.34
C GLN A 52 7.63 12.25 2.20
N PRO A 53 8.13 13.47 1.93
CA PRO A 53 9.20 14.09 2.72
C PRO A 53 8.88 14.20 4.21
N ARG A 54 7.60 14.37 4.55
CA ARG A 54 7.11 14.43 5.93
C ARG A 54 7.42 13.19 6.76
N MET A 55 7.73 12.05 6.13
CA MET A 55 8.17 10.87 6.86
C MET A 55 9.48 11.07 7.60
N LEU A 56 10.34 11.95 7.12
CA LEU A 56 11.62 12.26 7.76
C LEU A 56 11.52 13.40 8.77
N THR A 57 10.52 14.27 8.65
CA THR A 57 10.36 15.47 9.49
C THR A 57 9.28 15.35 10.56
N SER A 58 8.47 14.29 10.53
CA SER A 58 7.46 14.03 11.54
C SER A 58 8.07 13.53 12.85
N ASN A 59 7.32 13.65 13.95
CA ASN A 59 7.67 12.99 15.21
C ASN A 59 7.77 11.47 14.99
N VAL A 60 8.86 10.87 15.50
CA VAL A 60 9.14 9.43 15.38
C VAL A 60 8.02 8.56 15.95
N GLU A 61 7.34 8.98 17.00
CA GLU A 61 6.20 8.24 17.57
C GLU A 61 5.02 8.15 16.59
N ARG A 62 4.82 9.19 15.76
CA ARG A 62 3.80 9.13 14.69
C ARG A 62 4.20 8.12 13.63
N VAL A 63 5.49 8.04 13.30
CA VAL A 63 6.02 7.07 12.34
C VAL A 63 5.88 5.64 12.88
N ARG A 64 6.16 5.43 14.17
CA ARG A 64 5.95 4.15 14.86
C ARG A 64 4.48 3.75 14.89
N ALA A 65 3.58 4.67 15.22
CA ALA A 65 2.15 4.41 15.20
C ALA A 65 1.65 4.00 13.80
N MET A 66 2.17 4.62 12.74
CA MET A 66 1.86 4.21 11.36
C MET A 66 2.41 2.83 11.03
N ALA A 67 3.62 2.49 11.48
CA ALA A 67 4.18 1.16 11.31
C ALA A 67 3.35 0.09 12.03
N ALA A 68 2.95 0.33 13.28
CA ALA A 68 2.08 -0.57 14.03
C ALA A 68 0.71 -0.78 13.34
N ARG A 69 0.14 0.28 12.75
CA ARG A 69 -1.10 0.16 11.96
C ARG A 69 -0.91 -0.65 10.69
N ALA A 70 0.22 -0.47 9.99
CA ALA A 70 0.52 -1.27 8.80
C ALA A 70 0.59 -2.77 9.15
N GLU A 71 1.17 -3.11 10.30
CA GLU A 71 1.21 -4.48 10.82
C GLU A 71 -0.19 -4.98 11.21
N GLY A 72 -0.99 -4.16 11.90
CA GLY A 72 -2.38 -4.48 12.23
C GLY A 72 -3.28 -4.69 11.02
N LEU A 73 -2.96 -4.07 9.88
CA LEU A 73 -3.62 -4.30 8.58
C LEU A 73 -3.07 -5.52 7.82
N GLY A 74 -2.21 -6.31 8.47
CA GLY A 74 -1.66 -7.55 7.95
C GLY A 74 -0.39 -7.40 7.11
N VAL A 75 0.21 -6.21 7.00
CA VAL A 75 1.43 -6.00 6.20
C VAL A 75 2.67 -6.16 7.09
N PRO A 76 3.43 -7.26 6.99
CA PRO A 76 4.58 -7.48 7.85
C PRO A 76 5.74 -6.53 7.50
N ARG A 77 6.51 -6.15 8.52
CA ARG A 77 7.79 -5.44 8.36
C ARG A 77 8.73 -6.24 7.44
N GLY A 78 9.51 -5.54 6.63
CA GLY A 78 10.39 -6.16 5.63
C GLY A 78 9.69 -6.65 4.35
N SER A 79 8.35 -6.65 4.29
CA SER A 79 7.66 -6.85 3.01
C SER A 79 7.99 -5.72 2.04
N ARG A 80 8.13 -6.04 0.74
CA ARG A 80 8.26 -5.04 -0.33
C ARG A 80 7.06 -4.08 -0.40
N MET A 81 5.93 -4.43 0.21
CA MET A 81 4.74 -3.58 0.28
C MET A 81 4.70 -2.67 1.51
N PHE A 82 5.58 -2.88 2.50
CA PHE A 82 5.55 -2.13 3.75
C PHE A 82 5.75 -0.63 3.53
N TRP A 83 6.74 -0.23 2.72
CA TRP A 83 6.94 1.19 2.41
C TRP A 83 5.76 1.81 1.63
N ARG A 84 5.09 1.03 0.77
CA ARG A 84 3.89 1.48 0.04
C ARG A 84 2.71 1.66 0.98
N MET A 85 2.58 0.80 1.99
CA MET A 85 1.59 0.93 3.04
C MET A 85 1.85 2.18 3.88
N LEU A 86 3.08 2.41 4.34
CA LEU A 86 3.44 3.65 5.04
C LEU A 86 3.12 4.90 4.20
N ASN A 87 3.42 4.86 2.90
CA ASN A 87 3.08 5.96 2.00
C ASN A 87 1.55 6.19 1.90
N ALA A 88 0.75 5.11 1.86
CA ALA A 88 -0.71 5.23 1.82
C ALA A 88 -1.29 5.76 3.15
N LEU A 89 -0.69 5.38 4.27
CA LEU A 89 -1.13 5.80 5.61
C LEU A 89 -0.69 7.22 5.99
N ALA A 90 0.30 7.79 5.31
CA ALA A 90 0.93 9.07 5.68
C ALA A 90 -0.04 10.25 5.85
N PHE A 91 -1.23 10.20 5.25
CA PHE A 91 -2.25 11.24 5.32
C PHE A 91 -3.53 10.83 6.05
N LEU A 92 -3.62 9.59 6.53
CA LEU A 92 -4.84 9.07 7.11
C LEU A 92 -4.74 9.07 8.64
N ARG A 93 -5.78 9.58 9.30
CA ARG A 93 -5.95 9.38 10.75
C ARG A 93 -6.55 8.01 10.99
N GLU A 94 -6.52 7.55 12.23
CA GLU A 94 -7.02 6.21 12.60
C GLU A 94 -8.46 6.00 12.18
N LYS A 95 -9.33 6.93 12.57
CA LYS A 95 -10.74 6.93 12.21
C LYS A 95 -10.97 6.89 10.70
N ASP A 96 -10.10 7.55 9.92
CA ASP A 96 -10.23 7.59 8.46
C ASP A 96 -9.82 6.24 7.85
N ILE A 97 -8.82 5.56 8.44
CA ILE A 97 -8.41 4.20 8.04
C ILE A 97 -9.54 3.23 8.34
N THR A 98 -10.04 3.19 9.58
CA THR A 98 -11.12 2.29 9.99
C THR A 98 -12.36 2.50 9.13
N ALA A 99 -12.78 3.75 8.93
CA ALA A 99 -13.93 4.07 8.08
C ALA A 99 -13.73 3.64 6.62
N LYS A 100 -12.50 3.68 6.09
CA LYS A 100 -12.19 3.19 4.75
C LYS A 100 -12.18 1.66 4.67
N VAL A 101 -11.66 0.99 5.69
CA VAL A 101 -11.65 -0.48 5.76
C VAL A 101 -13.07 -1.00 5.80
N GLU A 102 -13.93 -0.45 6.68
CA GLU A 102 -15.35 -0.83 6.75
C GLU A 102 -16.07 -0.52 5.44
N TYR A 103 -15.83 0.64 4.83
CA TYR A 103 -16.40 0.95 3.51
C TYR A 103 -16.01 -0.07 2.43
N LEU A 104 -14.76 -0.57 2.44
CA LEU A 104 -14.32 -1.62 1.51
C LEU A 104 -15.03 -2.95 1.79
N LYS A 105 -15.18 -3.32 3.06
CA LYS A 105 -15.92 -4.51 3.49
C LYS A 105 -17.36 -4.44 2.98
N ASP A 106 -18.06 -3.34 3.22
CA ASP A 106 -19.45 -3.16 2.82
C ASP A 106 -19.62 -3.15 1.29
N THR A 107 -18.79 -2.37 0.59
CA THR A 107 -18.91 -2.16 -0.87
C THR A 107 -18.60 -3.43 -1.65
N PHE A 108 -17.60 -4.20 -1.23
CA PHE A 108 -17.17 -5.40 -1.94
C PHE A 108 -17.70 -6.70 -1.31
N ARG A 109 -18.42 -6.59 -0.18
CA ARG A 109 -18.86 -7.69 0.69
C ARG A 109 -17.70 -8.61 1.06
N TRP A 110 -16.56 -8.01 1.38
CA TRP A 110 -15.34 -8.72 1.78
C TRP A 110 -15.36 -9.04 3.28
N SER A 111 -14.86 -10.22 3.63
CA SER A 111 -14.47 -10.60 4.99
C SER A 111 -13.20 -9.86 5.43
N ASP A 112 -12.94 -9.85 6.74
CA ASP A 112 -11.71 -9.23 7.30
C ASP A 112 -10.43 -9.81 6.69
N ALA A 113 -10.41 -11.13 6.44
CA ALA A 113 -9.30 -11.80 5.79
C ALA A 113 -9.09 -11.33 4.34
N GLU A 114 -10.16 -11.19 3.56
CA GLU A 114 -10.09 -10.72 2.18
C GLU A 114 -9.63 -9.26 2.09
N VAL A 115 -10.08 -8.41 3.01
CA VAL A 115 -9.60 -7.02 3.09
C VAL A 115 -8.13 -6.97 3.47
N GLY A 116 -7.70 -7.77 4.45
CA GLY A 116 -6.29 -7.91 4.81
C GLY A 116 -5.42 -8.31 3.61
N ILE A 117 -5.83 -9.34 2.86
CA ILE A 117 -5.14 -9.78 1.64
C ILE A 117 -5.10 -8.66 0.59
N ALA A 118 -6.19 -7.92 0.41
CA ALA A 118 -6.27 -6.84 -0.54
C ALA A 118 -5.34 -5.69 -0.16
N LEU A 119 -5.32 -5.29 1.11
CA LEU A 119 -4.44 -4.24 1.63
C LEU A 119 -2.97 -4.63 1.59
N CYS A 120 -2.64 -5.91 1.81
CA CYS A 120 -1.28 -6.43 1.63
C CYS A 120 -0.79 -6.33 0.20
N LYS A 121 -1.66 -6.58 -0.78
CA LYS A 121 -1.30 -6.58 -2.20
C LYS A 121 -1.38 -5.20 -2.85
N ALA A 122 -2.29 -4.36 -2.38
CA ALA A 122 -2.54 -3.04 -2.92
C ALA A 122 -2.84 -2.01 -1.82
N PRO A 123 -1.82 -1.62 -1.02
CA PRO A 123 -1.99 -0.62 0.03
C PRO A 123 -2.59 0.70 -0.44
N MET A 124 -2.34 1.06 -1.71
CA MET A 124 -2.81 2.31 -2.31
C MET A 124 -4.33 2.42 -2.44
N VAL A 125 -5.07 1.31 -2.26
CA VAL A 125 -6.55 1.34 -2.20
C VAL A 125 -7.02 2.27 -1.07
N LEU A 126 -6.28 2.37 0.03
CA LEU A 126 -6.57 3.29 1.13
C LEU A 126 -6.39 4.76 0.76
N ALA A 127 -5.61 5.08 -0.27
CA ALA A 127 -5.42 6.46 -0.72
C ALA A 127 -6.49 6.92 -1.73
N LEU A 128 -7.29 6.00 -2.28
CA LEU A 128 -8.32 6.34 -3.26
C LEU A 128 -9.51 7.05 -2.58
N SER A 129 -10.19 7.94 -3.31
CA SER A 129 -11.46 8.53 -2.86
C SER A 129 -12.58 7.48 -2.90
N LYS A 130 -13.62 7.69 -2.08
CA LYS A 130 -14.80 6.81 -2.08
C LYS A 130 -15.43 6.73 -3.48
N ASP A 131 -15.60 7.87 -4.15
CA ASP A 131 -16.16 7.92 -5.51
C ASP A 131 -15.35 7.12 -6.52
N LEU A 132 -14.01 7.15 -6.41
CA LEU A 132 -13.15 6.39 -7.32
C LEU A 132 -13.18 4.89 -7.01
N LEU A 133 -13.34 4.52 -5.74
CA LEU A 133 -13.56 3.13 -5.33
C LEU A 133 -14.91 2.62 -5.85
N GLN A 134 -15.97 3.41 -5.72
CA GLN A 134 -17.31 3.09 -6.21
C GLN A 134 -17.34 2.94 -7.74
N ARG A 135 -16.79 3.91 -8.49
CA ARG A 135 -16.71 3.78 -9.96
C ARG A 135 -15.92 2.55 -10.39
N LYS A 136 -14.86 2.21 -9.65
CA LYS A 136 -14.08 0.98 -9.90
C LYS A 136 -14.85 -0.28 -9.53
N SER A 137 -15.63 -0.28 -8.45
CA SER A 137 -16.43 -1.44 -8.05
C SER A 137 -17.59 -1.68 -9.01
N GLU A 138 -18.33 -0.64 -9.38
CA GLU A 138 -19.42 -0.69 -10.37
C GLU A 138 -18.91 -1.20 -11.72
N PHE A 139 -17.76 -0.70 -12.18
CA PHE A 139 -17.14 -1.19 -13.42
C PHE A 139 -16.73 -2.67 -13.32
N LEU A 140 -16.14 -3.11 -12.20
CA LEU A 140 -15.74 -4.51 -12.00
C LEU A 140 -16.95 -5.46 -11.91
N ILE A 141 -18.02 -5.01 -11.25
CA ILE A 141 -19.29 -5.75 -11.15
C ILE A 141 -19.92 -5.84 -12.55
N SER A 142 -19.99 -4.73 -13.28
CA SER A 142 -20.50 -4.67 -14.66
C SER A 142 -19.71 -5.59 -15.61
N GLU A 143 -18.37 -5.54 -15.61
CA GLU A 143 -17.54 -6.46 -16.40
C GLU A 143 -17.75 -7.92 -16.02
N SER A 144 -17.86 -8.23 -14.71
CA SER A 144 -18.06 -9.61 -14.25
C SER A 144 -19.46 -10.17 -14.59
N CYS A 145 -20.45 -9.30 -14.73
CA CYS A 145 -21.77 -9.63 -15.25
C CYS A 145 -21.76 -9.81 -16.77
N CYS A 146 -21.04 -8.95 -17.50
CA CYS A 146 -20.86 -9.07 -18.94
C CYS A 146 -20.14 -10.37 -19.31
N GLN A 147 -19.10 -10.76 -18.56
CA GLN A 147 -18.36 -12.00 -18.83
C GLN A 147 -19.16 -13.28 -18.55
N ARG A 148 -20.26 -13.20 -17.79
CA ARG A 148 -21.21 -14.30 -17.58
C ARG A 148 -22.28 -14.40 -18.67
N ARG A 149 -22.34 -13.43 -19.60
CA ARG A 149 -23.39 -13.31 -20.62
C ARG A 149 -22.89 -13.27 -22.07
N TYR A 150 -21.59 -13.14 -22.30
CA TYR A 150 -21.00 -13.18 -23.66
C TYR A 150 -20.28 -14.51 -23.90
N SER A 151 -21.08 -15.49 -24.31
CA SER A 151 -20.63 -16.54 -25.21
C SER A 151 -20.53 -15.93 -26.61
N TRP A 152 -19.31 -15.93 -27.16
CA TRP A 152 -18.90 -15.59 -28.53
C TRP A 152 -18.93 -14.14 -29.02
N ARG A 153 -17.80 -13.78 -29.66
CA ARG A 153 -17.56 -12.66 -30.60
C ARG A 153 -17.50 -11.25 -29.99
N SER A 154 -16.29 -10.76 -29.76
CA SER A 154 -15.68 -9.77 -30.68
C SER A 154 -14.30 -9.36 -30.16
N SER A 155 -13.34 -9.38 -31.08
CA SER A 155 -12.04 -8.73 -30.96
C SER A 155 -12.28 -7.24 -30.71
N TYR A 156 -11.81 -6.66 -29.60
CA TYR A 156 -11.36 -5.27 -29.41
C TYR A 156 -11.27 -4.99 -27.90
N ALA A 157 -10.05 -4.95 -27.36
CA ALA A 157 -9.78 -4.55 -25.98
C ALA A 157 -9.03 -3.21 -25.98
N PRO A 158 -9.56 -2.13 -25.35
CA PRO A 158 -8.77 -0.95 -25.09
C PRO A 158 -7.98 -1.13 -23.79
N THR A 159 -6.67 -1.06 -23.93
CA THR A 159 -5.67 -1.03 -22.88
C THR A 159 -5.82 0.19 -21.96
N ARG A 160 -6.20 -0.05 -20.70
CA ARG A 160 -5.84 0.81 -19.55
C ARG A 160 -5.33 -0.03 -18.38
N LYS A 161 -4.12 -0.59 -18.53
CA LYS A 161 -3.31 -1.11 -17.42
C LYS A 161 -2.68 0.11 -16.71
N LEU A 162 -2.74 0.29 -15.39
CA LEU A 162 -1.75 -0.32 -14.48
C LEU A 162 -2.17 -0.35 -12.98
N HIS A 163 -3.40 0.02 -12.62
CA HIS A 163 -3.95 -0.24 -11.25
C HIS A 163 -5.22 -1.10 -11.26
N HIS A 164 -5.78 -1.37 -12.45
CA HIS A 164 -7.04 -2.06 -12.65
C HIS A 164 -6.93 -3.59 -12.46
N ASN A 165 -5.78 -4.16 -12.84
CA ASN A 165 -5.54 -5.60 -12.68
C ASN A 165 -5.46 -6.02 -11.22
N SER A 166 -4.99 -5.17 -10.30
CA SER A 166 -4.83 -5.56 -8.91
C SER A 166 -6.19 -5.80 -8.24
N LEU A 167 -7.17 -4.89 -8.40
CA LEU A 167 -8.49 -5.05 -7.79
C LEU A 167 -9.29 -6.21 -8.41
N LYS A 168 -9.23 -6.37 -9.74
CA LYS A 168 -9.88 -7.50 -10.44
C LYS A 168 -9.27 -8.84 -10.02
N THR A 169 -7.94 -8.94 -9.95
CA THR A 169 -7.23 -10.13 -9.47
C THR A 169 -7.49 -10.38 -7.98
N MET A 170 -7.57 -9.33 -7.16
CA MET A 170 -7.90 -9.44 -5.73
C MET A 170 -9.34 -9.95 -5.54
N GLN A 171 -10.32 -9.43 -6.29
CA GLN A 171 -11.72 -9.88 -6.22
C GLN A 171 -11.90 -11.31 -6.75
N GLN A 172 -11.18 -11.70 -7.80
CA GLN A 172 -11.21 -13.08 -8.33
C GLN A 172 -10.54 -14.09 -7.40
N ARG A 173 -9.47 -13.72 -6.68
CA ARG A 173 -8.78 -14.62 -5.74
C ARG A 173 -9.49 -14.71 -4.38
N ALA A 174 -10.12 -13.63 -3.94
CA ALA A 174 -10.98 -13.58 -2.76
C ALA A 174 -12.18 -14.54 -2.89
N LYS A 175 -12.84 -14.55 -4.06
CA LYS A 175 -13.99 -15.42 -4.38
C LYS A 175 -13.66 -16.90 -4.64
N GLY A 176 -12.51 -17.42 -4.21
CA GLY A 176 -12.24 -18.86 -4.20
C GLY A 176 -11.38 -19.41 -5.34
N LYS A 177 -10.16 -18.89 -5.51
CA LYS A 177 -9.08 -19.62 -6.21
C LYS A 177 -7.71 -19.19 -5.70
N CYS A 178 -7.30 -19.80 -4.60
CA CYS A 178 -5.93 -20.24 -4.29
C CYS A 178 -5.99 -20.97 -2.94
N ARG A 179 -5.86 -22.29 -2.96
CA ARG A 179 -5.32 -23.03 -1.81
C ARG A 179 -3.94 -22.42 -1.54
N LEU A 180 -3.67 -22.09 -0.29
CA LEU A 180 -2.30 -21.88 0.16
C LEU A 180 -1.69 -23.27 0.23
N ASP A 181 -1.01 -23.70 -0.84
CA ASP A 181 -0.03 -24.78 -0.69
C ASP A 181 1.02 -24.26 0.28
N SER A 182 0.92 -24.83 1.48
CA SER A 182 1.80 -24.62 2.61
C SER A 182 2.73 -25.81 2.59
N ASP A 183 3.85 -25.70 1.89
CA ASP A 183 4.93 -26.70 1.80
C ASP A 183 6.14 -25.92 1.25
N LEU A 184 7.34 -25.84 1.85
CA LEU A 184 8.00 -26.61 2.89
C LEU A 184 8.97 -25.67 3.63
N HIS A 185 8.98 -25.67 4.96
CA HIS A 185 10.22 -26.02 5.66
C HIS A 185 9.93 -26.36 7.12
N GLU A 186 9.78 -27.65 7.40
CA GLU A 186 10.20 -28.18 8.70
C GLU A 186 10.90 -29.54 8.52
N ALA A 187 12.23 -29.45 8.70
CA ALA A 187 13.21 -30.40 9.21
C ALA A 187 13.27 -31.86 8.72
N ARG A 188 14.51 -32.36 8.53
CA ARG A 188 15.11 -33.41 9.39
C ARG A 188 16.61 -33.73 9.08
N PRO A 189 17.31 -34.49 9.94
CA PRO A 189 18.71 -34.32 10.32
C PRO A 189 19.67 -35.32 9.66
N VAL A 190 20.97 -35.12 9.90
CA VAL A 190 21.98 -36.18 10.05
C VAL A 190 22.81 -35.86 11.29
#